data_AF-A0AAX3F0K9-F1
#
_entry.id   AF-A0AAX3F0K9-F1
#
_cell.length_a   1.000
_cell.length_b   1.000
_cell.length_c   1.000
_cell.angle_alpha   90.00
_cell.angle_beta   90.00
_cell.angle_gamma   90.00
#
_symmetry.space_group_name_H-M   'P 1'
#
loop_
_entity.id
_entity.type
_entity.pdbx_description
1 polymer ?
#
loop_
_entity_poly.entity_id
_entity_poly.type
_entity_poly.pdbx_seq_one_letter_code
_entity_poly.pdbx_strand_id
1 'polypeptide(L)'
;MNKFKNLIENYKNKINEISKSNLNEDQKELIFKVMNLFAKEDECTEDELKNLYNLLIQRVKVGFTFDAAPGTLKDAISYLEKNEKLSFNNDFYKPKNQLIIGENFDALKNLILIERERERDAFRVWSNLYRSTL
;
A
#
# COMPACT_ATOMS: atom_id res chain seq x y z
N MET A 1 -14.23 45.54 3.25
CA MET A 1 -14.20 44.42 4.23
C MET A 1 -14.27 43.14 3.41
N ASN A 2 -13.27 42.25 3.48
CA ASN A 2 -13.13 41.16 2.50
C ASN A 2 -14.34 40.23 2.58
N LYS A 3 -15.17 40.20 1.54
CA LYS A 3 -16.50 39.54 1.50
C LYS A 3 -16.42 38.05 1.86
N PHE A 4 -15.27 37.43 1.59
CA PHE A 4 -15.03 36.00 1.73
C PHE A 4 -14.16 35.61 2.93
N LYS A 5 -13.95 36.50 3.90
CA LYS A 5 -13.01 36.26 5.02
C LYS A 5 -13.26 34.93 5.75
N ASN A 6 -14.52 34.66 6.13
CA ASN A 6 -14.90 33.42 6.84
C ASN A 6 -14.71 32.16 5.98
N LEU A 7 -14.98 32.28 4.69
CA LEU A 7 -14.88 31.15 3.75
C LEU A 7 -13.42 30.76 3.50
N ILE A 8 -12.55 31.76 3.30
CA ILE A 8 -11.10 31.55 3.17
C ILE A 8 -10.53 30.91 4.43
N GLU A 9 -10.99 31.33 5.61
CA GLU A 9 -10.53 30.79 6.89
C GLU A 9 -10.92 29.32 7.07
N ASN A 10 -12.13 28.94 6.65
CA ASN A 10 -12.57 27.54 6.58
C ASN A 10 -11.66 26.71 5.67
N TYR A 11 -11.35 27.22 4.47
CA TYR A 11 -10.47 26.52 3.53
C TYR A 11 -9.02 26.39 4.05
N LYS A 12 -8.50 27.42 4.73
CA LYS A 12 -7.17 27.36 5.37
C LYS A 12 -7.09 26.26 6.42
N ASN A 13 -8.11 26.12 7.26
CA ASN A 13 -8.17 25.07 8.27
C ASN A 13 -8.15 23.68 7.63
N LYS A 14 -8.97 23.46 6.59
CA LYS A 14 -8.98 22.19 5.85
C LYS A 14 -7.63 21.85 5.22
N ILE A 15 -6.91 22.84 4.70
CA ILE A 15 -5.58 22.65 4.11
C ILE A 15 -4.54 22.31 5.19
N ASN A 16 -4.64 22.93 6.37
CA ASN A 16 -3.73 22.66 7.48
C ASN A 16 -3.86 21.21 8.01
N GLU A 17 -5.07 20.65 7.98
CA GLU A 17 -5.34 19.25 8.33
C GLU A 17 -4.72 18.24 7.34
N ILE A 18 -4.33 18.68 6.13
CA ILE A 18 -3.69 17.79 5.15
C ILE A 18 -2.28 17.43 5.64
N SER A 19 -1.98 16.12 5.63
CA SER A 19 -0.69 15.59 6.07
C SER A 19 0.49 16.16 5.27
N LYS A 20 1.66 16.26 5.92
CA LYS A 20 2.91 16.71 5.29
C LYS A 20 3.37 15.82 4.13
N SER A 21 2.95 14.55 4.11
CA SER A 21 3.20 13.62 3.00
C SER A 21 2.49 14.03 1.70
N ASN A 22 1.40 14.78 1.83
CA ASN A 22 0.53 15.15 0.72
C ASN A 22 0.70 16.62 0.31
N LEU A 23 0.91 17.52 1.28
CA LEU A 23 1.14 18.95 1.08
C LEU A 23 2.21 19.44 2.06
N ASN A 24 3.35 19.92 1.55
CA ASN A 24 4.39 20.52 2.38
C ASN A 24 4.00 21.96 2.78
N GLU A 25 4.73 22.55 3.75
CA GLU A 25 4.39 23.88 4.27
C GLU A 25 4.49 24.99 3.20
N ASP A 26 5.49 24.92 2.32
CA ASP A 26 5.66 25.90 1.23
C ASP A 26 4.47 25.88 0.25
N GLN A 27 3.95 24.69 -0.07
CA GLN A 27 2.78 24.53 -0.91
C GLN A 27 1.52 25.03 -0.21
N LYS A 28 1.37 24.79 1.11
CA LYS A 28 0.26 25.32 1.90
C LYS A 28 0.27 26.85 1.90
N GLU A 29 1.42 27.47 2.13
CA GLU A 29 1.58 28.91 2.06
C GLU A 29 1.25 29.48 0.68
N LEU A 30 1.70 28.80 -0.39
CA LEU A 30 1.41 29.22 -1.77
C LEU A 30 -0.10 29.18 -2.04
N ILE A 31 -0.78 28.11 -1.63
CA ILE A 31 -2.24 27.99 -1.77
C ILE A 31 -2.93 29.15 -1.04
N PHE A 32 -2.50 29.47 0.19
CA PHE A 32 -3.07 30.59 0.93
C PHE A 32 -2.87 31.93 0.22
N LYS A 33 -1.69 32.18 -0.34
CA LYS A 33 -1.39 33.40 -1.11
C LYS A 33 -2.31 33.50 -2.33
N VAL A 34 -2.42 32.43 -3.13
CA VAL A 34 -3.28 32.39 -4.32
C VAL A 34 -4.74 32.65 -3.97
N MET A 35 -5.28 31.99 -2.93
CA MET A 35 -6.66 32.19 -2.50
C MET A 35 -6.93 33.63 -2.01
N ASN A 36 -6.00 34.23 -1.26
CA ASN A 36 -6.15 35.61 -0.78
C ASN A 36 -6.06 36.63 -1.93
N LEU A 37 -5.28 36.35 -2.99
CA LEU A 37 -5.18 37.21 -4.17
C LEU A 37 -6.44 37.14 -5.01
N PHE A 38 -6.90 35.92 -5.30
CA PHE A 38 -8.11 35.69 -6.09
C PHE A 38 -9.35 36.30 -5.44
N ALA A 39 -9.48 36.19 -4.12
CA ALA A 39 -10.59 36.79 -3.37
C ALA A 39 -10.57 38.34 -3.32
N LYS A 40 -9.50 38.99 -3.76
CA LYS A 40 -9.43 40.46 -3.89
C LYS A 40 -9.87 40.96 -5.26
N GLU A 41 -10.05 40.08 -6.24
CA GLU A 41 -10.56 40.48 -7.56
C GLU A 41 -12.03 40.91 -7.43
N ASP A 42 -12.37 42.05 -8.04
CA ASP A 42 -13.68 42.70 -7.88
C ASP A 42 -14.85 41.83 -8.41
N GLU A 43 -14.57 40.93 -9.36
CA GLU A 43 -15.56 40.03 -9.98
C GLU A 43 -15.63 38.64 -9.31
N CYS A 44 -14.80 38.36 -8.31
CA CYS A 44 -14.74 37.04 -7.69
C CYS A 44 -16.08 36.65 -7.05
N THR A 45 -16.61 35.52 -7.50
CA THR A 45 -17.78 34.86 -6.90
C THR A 45 -17.37 33.79 -5.90
N GLU A 46 -18.31 33.39 -5.05
CA GLU A 46 -18.10 32.30 -4.09
C GLU A 46 -17.83 30.96 -4.78
N ASP A 47 -18.51 30.70 -5.90
CA ASP A 47 -18.37 29.47 -6.68
C ASP A 47 -16.98 29.37 -7.34
N GLU A 48 -16.45 30.47 -7.85
CA GLU A 48 -15.09 30.51 -8.41
C GLU A 48 -14.03 30.25 -7.34
N LEU A 49 -14.19 30.82 -6.14
CA LEU A 49 -13.28 30.57 -5.03
C LEU A 49 -13.32 29.10 -4.59
N LYS A 50 -14.51 28.49 -4.60
CA LYS A 50 -14.69 27.05 -4.33
C LYS A 50 -14.06 26.18 -5.41
N ASN A 51 -14.21 26.56 -6.68
CA ASN A 51 -13.59 25.86 -7.81
C ASN A 51 -12.06 25.94 -7.75
N LEU A 52 -11.52 27.11 -7.43
CA LEU A 52 -10.09 27.31 -7.21
C LEU A 52 -9.57 26.43 -6.07
N TYR A 53 -10.26 26.43 -4.93
CA TYR A 53 -9.92 25.56 -3.80
C TYR A 53 -9.86 24.09 -4.25
N ASN A 54 -10.92 23.60 -4.91
CA ASN A 54 -10.99 22.23 -5.39
C ASN A 54 -9.84 21.88 -6.33
N LEU A 55 -9.49 22.78 -7.27
CA LEU A 55 -8.39 22.60 -8.21
C LEU A 55 -7.03 22.51 -7.49
N LEU A 56 -6.79 23.39 -6.50
CA LEU A 56 -5.55 23.42 -5.73
C LEU A 56 -5.37 22.15 -4.88
N ILE A 57 -6.46 21.61 -4.29
CA ILE A 57 -6.40 20.38 -3.50
C ILE A 57 -6.53 19.10 -4.33
N GLN A 58 -6.92 19.17 -5.61
CA GLN A 58 -7.16 17.99 -6.44
C GLN A 58 -5.91 17.12 -6.60
N ARG A 59 -4.71 17.73 -6.64
CA ARG A 59 -3.44 16.99 -6.65
C ARG A 59 -3.25 16.06 -5.45
N VAL A 60 -3.90 16.33 -4.32
CA VAL A 60 -3.87 15.47 -3.12
C VAL A 60 -4.68 14.19 -3.33
N LYS A 61 -5.71 14.22 -4.18
CA LYS A 61 -6.65 13.09 -4.35
C LYS A 61 -6.20 12.03 -5.36
N VAL A 62 -5.17 12.30 -6.17
CA VAL A 62 -4.80 11.41 -7.31
C VAL A 62 -3.71 10.39 -6.95
N GLY A 63 -3.31 10.29 -5.68
CA GLY A 63 -2.34 9.28 -5.24
C GLY A 63 -3.02 7.97 -4.84
N PHE A 64 -2.42 6.83 -5.21
CA PHE A 64 -2.70 5.54 -4.57
C PHE A 64 -2.38 5.67 -3.07
N THR A 65 -3.39 5.91 -2.26
CA THR A 65 -3.27 5.86 -0.80
C THR A 65 -3.57 4.43 -0.40
N PHE A 66 -2.51 3.69 -0.04
CA PHE A 66 -2.70 2.42 0.63
C PHE A 66 -3.00 2.74 2.09
N ASP A 67 -4.13 2.24 2.60
CA ASP A 67 -4.35 2.21 4.04
C ASP A 67 -3.16 1.51 4.70
N ALA A 68 -2.77 1.98 5.89
CA ALA A 68 -1.72 1.33 6.64
C ALA A 68 -2.13 -0.11 6.88
N ALA A 69 -1.42 -1.05 6.24
CA ALA A 69 -1.65 -2.47 6.45
C ALA A 69 -1.53 -2.79 7.95
N PRO A 70 -2.41 -3.63 8.52
CA PRO A 70 -2.33 -4.02 9.92
C PRO A 70 -0.90 -4.49 10.23
N GLY A 71 -0.36 -3.98 11.35
CA GLY A 71 1.06 -4.09 11.68
C GLY A 71 1.53 -5.54 11.63
N THR A 72 2.54 -5.80 10.78
CA THR A 72 3.26 -7.07 10.80
C THR A 72 3.85 -7.25 12.19
N LEU A 73 3.55 -8.38 12.86
CA LEU A 73 4.26 -8.77 14.08
C LEU A 73 5.73 -8.96 13.71
N LYS A 74 6.58 -7.97 14.04
CA LYS A 74 8.00 -7.96 13.63
C LYS A 74 8.88 -8.92 14.43
N ASP A 75 8.40 -9.34 15.61
CA ASP A 75 9.17 -10.15 16.56
C ASP A 75 8.81 -11.65 16.52
N ALA A 76 8.05 -12.08 15.51
CA ALA A 76 7.62 -13.46 15.36
C ALA A 76 8.03 -14.04 14.00
N ILE A 77 8.29 -15.35 13.96
CA ILE A 77 8.54 -16.11 12.75
C ILE A 77 7.38 -17.09 12.56
N SER A 78 6.86 -17.17 11.34
CA SER A 78 5.82 -18.12 10.96
C SER A 78 6.42 -19.20 10.07
N TYR A 79 6.10 -20.47 10.34
CA TYR A 79 6.55 -21.62 9.55
C TYR A 79 5.37 -22.53 9.19
N LEU A 80 5.48 -23.25 8.08
CA LEU A 80 4.44 -24.20 7.65
C LEU A 80 4.66 -25.56 8.33
N GLU A 81 3.63 -26.07 8.98
CA GLU A 81 3.61 -27.40 9.58
C GLU A 81 2.51 -28.26 8.96
N LYS A 82 2.85 -29.51 8.63
CA LYS A 82 1.88 -30.46 8.07
C LYS A 82 1.01 -31.02 9.19
N ASN A 83 -0.31 -30.82 9.06
CA ASN A 83 -1.25 -31.41 10.00
C ASN A 83 -1.54 -32.87 9.62
N GLU A 84 -0.85 -33.82 10.26
CA GLU A 84 -0.99 -35.26 9.96
C GLU A 84 -2.41 -35.80 10.18
N LYS A 85 -3.17 -35.26 11.15
CA LYS A 85 -4.52 -35.74 11.45
C LYS A 85 -5.53 -35.39 10.36
N LEU A 86 -5.33 -34.27 9.68
CA LEU A 86 -6.18 -33.78 8.59
C LEU A 86 -5.56 -34.04 7.21
N SER A 87 -4.43 -34.74 7.17
CA SER A 87 -3.76 -35.10 5.92
C SER A 87 -4.43 -36.31 5.31
N PHE A 88 -4.73 -36.23 4.01
CA PHE A 88 -5.18 -37.39 3.24
C PHE A 88 -3.96 -38.24 2.83
N ASN A 89 -4.06 -39.55 3.00
CA ASN A 89 -3.14 -40.50 2.38
C ASN A 89 -3.45 -40.56 0.89
N ASN A 90 -2.88 -39.64 0.11
CA ASN A 90 -3.15 -39.56 -1.32
C ASN A 90 -2.20 -40.44 -2.13
N ASP A 91 -2.78 -41.20 -3.06
CA ASP A 91 -2.10 -41.94 -4.12
C ASP A 91 -1.02 -41.08 -4.80
N PHE A 92 0.16 -41.66 -5.02
CA PHE A 92 1.33 -41.01 -5.62
C PHE A 92 1.10 -40.44 -7.05
N TYR A 93 -0.06 -40.72 -7.67
CA TYR A 93 -0.35 -40.45 -9.08
C TYR A 93 -1.38 -39.34 -9.34
N LYS A 94 -1.91 -38.66 -8.31
CA LYS A 94 -2.93 -37.59 -8.48
C LYS A 94 -2.40 -36.18 -8.19
N PRO A 95 -2.96 -35.13 -8.83
CA PRO A 95 -2.56 -33.74 -8.56
C PRO A 95 -2.82 -33.39 -7.10
N LYS A 96 -1.75 -32.95 -6.42
CA LYS A 96 -1.74 -32.67 -4.97
C LYS A 96 -2.28 -31.27 -4.72
N ASN A 97 -3.60 -31.10 -4.74
CA ASN A 97 -4.20 -29.88 -4.19
C ASN A 97 -3.86 -29.80 -2.70
N GLN A 98 -3.32 -28.67 -2.25
CA GLN A 98 -2.93 -28.43 -0.86
C GLN A 98 -3.78 -27.31 -0.27
N LEU A 99 -4.28 -27.51 0.95
CA LEU A 99 -4.92 -26.47 1.74
C LEU A 99 -3.92 -25.96 2.78
N ILE A 100 -3.69 -24.65 2.80
CA ILE A 100 -2.85 -23.98 3.78
C ILE A 100 -3.74 -23.03 4.57
N ILE A 101 -3.62 -23.06 5.90
CA ILE A 101 -4.41 -22.23 6.81
C ILE A 101 -3.46 -21.27 7.53
N GLY A 102 -3.69 -19.96 7.38
CA GLY A 102 -2.88 -18.90 7.99
C GLY A 102 -2.95 -17.60 7.19
N GLU A 103 -2.15 -16.61 7.62
CA GLU A 103 -2.00 -15.35 6.89
C GLU A 103 -1.32 -15.59 5.52
N ASN A 104 -1.92 -15.04 4.46
CA ASN A 104 -1.46 -15.27 3.09
C ASN A 104 0.00 -14.86 2.87
N PHE A 105 0.43 -13.75 3.48
CA PHE A 105 1.78 -13.23 3.33
C PHE A 105 2.84 -14.20 3.89
N ASP A 106 2.58 -14.75 5.08
CA ASP A 106 3.50 -15.67 5.75
C ASP A 106 3.50 -17.04 5.07
N ALA A 107 2.33 -17.52 4.64
CA ALA A 107 2.21 -18.76 3.87
C ALA A 107 3.03 -18.67 2.56
N LEU A 108 2.89 -17.59 1.80
CA LEU A 108 3.61 -17.40 0.54
C LEU A 108 5.13 -17.30 0.74
N LYS A 109 5.60 -16.62 1.78
CA LYS A 109 7.03 -16.57 2.12
C LYS A 109 7.61 -17.96 2.38
N ASN A 110 6.90 -18.78 3.15
CA ASN A 110 7.32 -20.15 3.43
C ASN A 110 7.30 -21.03 2.18
N LEU A 111 6.30 -20.90 1.31
CA LEU A 111 6.23 -21.63 0.05
C LEU A 111 7.42 -21.32 -0.88
N ILE A 112 7.83 -20.05 -0.98
CA ILE A 112 9.01 -19.65 -1.75
C ILE A 112 10.27 -20.37 -1.23
N LEU A 113 10.42 -20.50 0.08
CA LEU A 113 11.56 -21.18 0.69
C LEU A 113 11.54 -22.68 0.34
N ILE A 114 10.39 -23.35 0.51
CA ILE A 114 10.22 -24.78 0.23
C ILE A 114 10.53 -25.09 -1.24
N GLU A 115 10.03 -24.29 -2.18
CA GLU A 115 10.28 -24.50 -3.62
C GLU A 115 11.76 -24.33 -3.98
N ARG A 116 12.43 -23.33 -3.40
CA ARG A 116 13.88 -23.14 -3.58
C ARG A 116 14.69 -24.33 -3.07
N GLU A 117 14.31 -24.93 -1.95
CA GLU A 117 14.97 -26.13 -1.43
C GLU A 117 14.71 -27.34 -2.33
N ARG A 118 13.46 -27.51 -2.80
CA ARG A 118 13.10 -28.58 -3.74
C ARG A 118 13.92 -28.52 -5.03
N GLU A 119 14.12 -27.34 -5.60
CA GLU A 119 14.96 -27.15 -6.79
C GLU A 119 16.43 -27.50 -6.53
N ARG A 120 16.96 -27.07 -5.38
CA ARG A 120 18.35 -27.39 -4.98
C ARG A 120 18.55 -28.90 -4.80
N ASP A 121 17.61 -29.58 -4.16
CA ASP A 121 17.70 -31.03 -3.94
C ASP A 121 17.54 -31.80 -5.25
N ALA A 122 16.63 -31.37 -6.13
CA ALA A 122 16.53 -31.93 -7.48
C ALA A 122 17.87 -31.81 -8.23
N PHE A 123 18.50 -30.63 -8.21
CA PHE A 123 19.80 -30.43 -8.82
C PHE A 123 20.90 -31.32 -8.21
N ARG A 124 20.94 -31.45 -6.88
CA ARG A 124 21.89 -32.33 -6.18
C ARG A 124 21.73 -33.79 -6.61
N VAL A 125 20.50 -34.30 -6.62
CA VAL A 125 20.20 -35.69 -7.03
C VAL A 125 20.67 -35.93 -8.47
N TRP A 126 20.34 -35.02 -9.39
CA TRP A 126 20.81 -35.10 -10.78
C TRP A 126 22.34 -35.10 -10.90
N SER A 127 23.01 -34.20 -10.17
CA SER A 127 24.47 -34.11 -10.20
C SER A 127 25.18 -35.36 -9.65
N ASN A 128 24.61 -35.98 -8.62
CA ASN A 128 25.15 -37.20 -8.01
C ASN A 128 24.92 -38.42 -8.90
N LEU A 129 23.75 -38.54 -9.52
CA LEU A 129 23.47 -39.57 -10.52
C LEU A 129 24.47 -39.49 -11.68
N TYR A 130 24.68 -38.30 -12.25
CA TYR A 130 25.63 -38.09 -13.33
C TYR A 130 27.08 -38.44 -12.96
N ARG A 131 27.51 -38.16 -11.73
CA ARG A 131 28.84 -38.54 -11.22
C ARG A 131 29.00 -40.04 -10.94
N SER A 132 27.91 -40.74 -10.63
CA SER A 132 27.93 -42.19 -10.36
C SER A 132 27.93 -43.05 -11.63
N THR A 133 27.62 -42.46 -12.78
CA THR A 133 27.57 -43.13 -14.10
C THR A 133 28.84 -42.97 -14.94
N LEU A 134 29.87 -42.30 -14.40
CA LEU A 134 31.23 -42.14 -14.97
C LEU A 134 32.23 -42.94 -14.14
#